data_AF-A0A2X3C1B2-F1
#
_entry.id   AF-A0A2X3C1B2-F1
#
_cell.length_a   1.000
_cell.length_b   1.000
_cell.length_c   1.000
_cell.angle_alpha   90.00
_cell.angle_beta   90.00
_cell.angle_gamma   90.00
#
_symmetry.space_group_name_H-M   'P 1'
#
loop_
_entity.id
_entity.type
_entity.pdbx_description
1 polymer ?
#
loop_
_entity_poly.entity_id
_entity_poly.type
_entity_poly.pdbx_seq_one_letter_code
_entity_poly.pdbx_strand_id
1 'polypeptide(L)'
;MLRAAAKNFKDVVVLSDKKDYEKVMNEIKENNCVSFKLRKTLAGKVFNLMSAYDAAISNFLLEGEEEYPEYLSVSYKKIQDLRYGENPHQGAAYYSSTEFDGAMNSFEILNGKALSYNNIKDLDIAWKVACEFEETACCALKHNTPCGVAVGENSKEVYLKAYDADPVSIFGGIVAINRKIDKATAEEMVKIFLEVVAAPDFDEDALEVKN
;
A
#
# COMPACT_ATOMS: atom_id res chain seq x y z
N MET A 1 -23.61 -18.40 13.32
CA MET A 1 -24.13 -18.87 12.02
C MET A 1 -23.01 -19.12 11.01
N LEU A 2 -22.21 -18.11 10.62
CA LEU A 2 -21.16 -18.24 9.59
C LEU A 2 -20.14 -19.36 9.86
N ARG A 3 -19.54 -19.40 11.06
CA ARG A 3 -18.55 -20.45 11.43
C ARG A 3 -19.13 -21.87 11.36
N ALA A 4 -20.40 -22.05 11.75
CA ALA A 4 -21.07 -23.35 11.70
C ALA A 4 -21.30 -23.81 10.26
N ALA A 5 -21.79 -22.92 9.39
CA ALA A 5 -21.96 -23.21 7.97
C ALA A 5 -20.62 -23.50 7.27
N ALA A 6 -19.58 -22.71 7.58
CA ALA A 6 -18.23 -22.94 7.07
C ALA A 6 -17.61 -24.26 7.57
N LYS A 7 -17.86 -24.65 8.82
CA LYS A 7 -17.44 -25.97 9.34
C LYS A 7 -18.10 -27.11 8.57
N ASN A 8 -19.37 -26.95 8.20
CA ASN A 8 -20.17 -27.91 7.43
C ASN A 8 -20.12 -27.68 5.91
N PHE A 9 -19.03 -27.11 5.37
CA PHE A 9 -18.92 -26.77 3.94
C PHE A 9 -19.10 -27.95 2.98
N LYS A 10 -18.98 -29.19 3.46
CA LYS A 10 -19.24 -30.38 2.63
C LYS A 10 -20.68 -30.39 2.11
N ASP A 11 -21.61 -29.89 2.91
CA ASP A 11 -23.05 -29.98 2.68
C ASP A 11 -23.73 -28.60 2.63
N VAL A 12 -23.09 -27.56 3.17
CA VAL A 12 -23.64 -26.20 3.27
C VAL A 12 -22.81 -25.21 2.44
N VAL A 13 -23.48 -24.39 1.63
CA VAL A 13 -22.86 -23.23 0.96
C VAL A 13 -22.97 -22.02 1.88
N VAL A 14 -21.86 -21.35 2.17
CA VAL A 14 -21.80 -20.15 3.00
C VAL A 14 -21.23 -18.99 2.20
N LEU A 15 -21.77 -17.79 2.36
CA LEU A 15 -21.31 -16.58 1.66
C LEU A 15 -21.10 -15.47 2.69
N SER A 16 -19.92 -14.84 2.66
CA SER A 16 -19.58 -13.67 3.48
C SER A 16 -19.30 -12.41 2.65
N ASP A 17 -19.31 -12.52 1.32
CA ASP A 17 -18.98 -11.42 0.40
C ASP A 17 -19.93 -11.47 -0.81
N LYS A 18 -20.49 -10.30 -1.18
CA LYS A 18 -21.39 -10.15 -2.33
C LYS A 18 -20.68 -10.47 -3.65
N LYS A 19 -19.35 -10.31 -3.72
CA LYS A 19 -18.55 -10.61 -4.92
C LYS A 19 -18.59 -12.09 -5.31
N ASP A 20 -18.95 -12.98 -4.39
CA ASP A 20 -19.03 -14.42 -4.67
C ASP A 20 -20.39 -14.85 -5.25
N TYR A 21 -21.40 -13.96 -5.28
CA TYR A 21 -22.77 -14.32 -5.67
C TYR A 21 -22.83 -14.82 -7.11
N GLU A 22 -22.24 -14.10 -8.05
CA GLU A 22 -22.26 -14.45 -9.46
C GLU A 22 -21.65 -15.84 -9.71
N LYS A 23 -20.48 -16.10 -9.11
CA LYS A 23 -19.80 -17.38 -9.24
C LYS A 23 -20.64 -18.55 -8.72
N VAL A 24 -21.29 -18.37 -7.56
CA VAL A 24 -22.18 -19.39 -6.99
C VAL A 24 -23.43 -19.59 -7.84
N MET A 25 -24.05 -18.50 -8.31
CA MET A 25 -25.21 -18.58 -9.19
C MET A 25 -24.91 -19.32 -10.49
N ASN A 26 -23.74 -19.08 -11.09
CA ASN A 26 -23.32 -19.75 -12.32
C ASN A 26 -23.13 -21.25 -12.12
N GLU A 27 -22.44 -21.67 -11.05
CA GLU A 27 -22.29 -23.11 -10.75
C GLU A 27 -23.64 -23.80 -10.52
N ILE A 28 -24.58 -23.14 -9.83
CA ILE A 28 -25.94 -23.68 -9.63
C ILE A 28 -26.68 -23.80 -10.97
N LYS A 29 -26.62 -22.80 -11.85
CA LYS A 29 -27.30 -22.85 -13.15
C LYS A 29 -26.74 -23.94 -14.06
N GLU A 30 -25.42 -24.12 -14.07
CA GLU A 30 -24.74 -25.06 -14.97
C GLU A 30 -24.79 -26.50 -14.46
N ASN A 31 -24.64 -26.70 -13.14
CA ASN A 31 -24.39 -28.02 -12.55
C ASN A 31 -25.49 -28.45 -11.57
N ASN A 32 -26.55 -27.65 -11.37
CA ASN A 32 -27.57 -27.81 -10.32
C ASN A 32 -27.00 -27.92 -8.90
N CYS A 33 -25.73 -27.58 -8.70
CA CYS A 33 -25.06 -27.61 -7.41
C CYS A 33 -23.82 -26.72 -7.41
N VAL A 34 -23.38 -26.32 -6.23
CA VAL A 34 -22.06 -25.70 -6.04
C VAL A 34 -21.02 -26.81 -5.94
N SER A 35 -19.85 -26.63 -6.52
CA SER A 35 -18.76 -27.60 -6.46
C SER A 35 -18.18 -27.71 -5.05
N PHE A 36 -17.64 -28.89 -4.71
CA PHE A 36 -16.91 -29.08 -3.44
C PHE A 36 -15.76 -28.08 -3.30
N LYS A 37 -15.04 -27.83 -4.41
CA LYS A 37 -13.93 -26.87 -4.47
C LYS A 37 -14.40 -25.46 -4.10
N LEU A 38 -15.49 -24.98 -4.70
CA LEU A 38 -16.02 -23.65 -4.39
C LEU A 38 -16.52 -23.56 -2.95
N ARG A 39 -17.28 -24.57 -2.44
CA ARG A 39 -17.71 -24.58 -1.03
C ARG A 39 -16.53 -24.51 -0.06
N LYS A 40 -15.46 -25.26 -0.30
CA LYS A 40 -14.24 -25.23 0.52
C LYS A 40 -13.59 -23.84 0.49
N THR A 41 -13.48 -23.22 -0.68
CA THR A 41 -12.95 -21.85 -0.82
C THR A 41 -13.78 -20.84 -0.03
N LEU A 42 -15.11 -20.88 -0.17
CA LEU A 42 -16.02 -19.98 0.53
C LEU A 42 -15.95 -20.14 2.05
N ALA A 43 -15.89 -21.38 2.54
CA ALA A 43 -15.68 -21.65 3.96
C ALA A 43 -14.33 -21.10 4.48
N GLY A 44 -13.26 -21.23 3.67
CA GLY A 44 -11.97 -20.61 3.96
C GLY A 44 -12.07 -19.08 4.07
N LYS A 45 -12.77 -18.42 3.14
CA LYS A 45 -13.03 -16.97 3.21
C LYS A 45 -13.75 -16.58 4.50
N VAL A 46 -14.73 -17.37 4.94
CA VAL A 46 -15.43 -17.14 6.21
C VAL A 46 -14.47 -17.22 7.40
N PHE A 47 -13.69 -18.29 7.54
CA PHE A 47 -12.78 -18.41 8.67
C PHE A 47 -11.68 -17.33 8.66
N ASN A 48 -11.19 -16.94 7.49
CA ASN A 48 -10.24 -15.83 7.35
C ASN A 48 -10.86 -14.49 7.79
N LEU A 49 -12.09 -14.18 7.36
CA LEU A 49 -12.79 -12.98 7.80
C LEU A 49 -13.08 -12.99 9.31
N MET A 50 -13.49 -14.13 9.86
CA MET A 50 -13.75 -14.26 11.30
C MET A 50 -12.47 -14.12 12.12
N SER A 51 -11.33 -14.61 11.62
CA SER A 51 -10.03 -14.39 12.26
C SER A 51 -9.68 -12.91 12.36
N ALA A 52 -9.88 -12.14 11.28
CA ALA A 52 -9.66 -10.69 11.28
C ALA A 52 -10.64 -9.96 12.22
N TYR A 53 -11.90 -10.39 12.24
CA TYR A 53 -12.94 -9.80 13.09
C TYR A 53 -12.68 -10.04 14.59
N ASP A 54 -12.35 -11.28 14.96
CA ASP A 54 -12.04 -11.65 16.34
C ASP A 54 -10.76 -10.95 16.82
N ALA A 55 -9.75 -10.81 15.95
CA ALA A 55 -8.52 -10.05 16.23
C ALA A 55 -8.80 -8.56 16.50
N ALA A 56 -9.62 -7.92 15.66
CA ALA A 56 -9.99 -6.52 15.88
C ALA A 56 -10.72 -6.32 17.22
N ILE A 57 -11.61 -7.24 17.60
CA ILE A 57 -12.28 -7.22 18.91
C ILE A 57 -11.26 -7.38 20.05
N SER A 58 -10.38 -8.39 19.97
CA SER A 58 -9.42 -8.63 21.05
C SER A 58 -8.45 -7.46 21.23
N ASN A 59 -7.96 -6.89 20.14
CA ASN A 59 -7.03 -5.76 20.16
C ASN A 59 -7.70 -4.53 20.79
N PHE A 60 -8.96 -4.25 20.44
CA PHE A 60 -9.72 -3.16 21.06
C PHE A 60 -9.99 -3.38 22.56
N LEU A 61 -10.37 -4.60 22.97
CA LEU A 61 -10.70 -4.89 24.37
C LEU A 61 -9.49 -4.89 25.30
N LEU A 62 -8.28 -5.09 24.76
CA LEU A 62 -7.02 -5.17 25.51
C LEU A 62 -6.11 -3.94 25.26
N GLU A 63 -6.62 -2.93 24.57
CA GLU A 63 -5.85 -1.73 24.24
C GLU A 63 -5.34 -1.04 25.52
N GLY A 64 -4.01 -0.87 25.62
CA GLY A 64 -3.36 -0.20 26.76
C GLY A 64 -3.10 -1.07 27.99
N GLU A 65 -3.55 -2.33 28.02
CA GLU A 65 -3.28 -3.25 29.13
C GLU A 65 -1.82 -3.75 29.14
N GLU A 66 -1.26 -4.05 27.97
CA GLU A 66 0.12 -4.54 27.80
C GLU A 66 0.78 -3.90 26.56
N GLU A 67 2.07 -3.57 26.67
CA GLU A 67 2.85 -3.06 25.52
C GLU A 67 3.09 -4.15 24.46
N TYR A 68 3.27 -5.39 24.90
CA TYR A 68 3.49 -6.57 24.06
C TYR A 68 2.51 -7.67 24.46
N PRO A 69 1.39 -7.85 23.72
CA PRO A 69 0.34 -8.78 24.13
C PRO A 69 0.79 -10.24 24.00
N GLU A 70 0.23 -11.12 24.83
CA GLU A 70 0.44 -12.58 24.75
C GLU A 70 0.16 -13.14 23.34
N TYR A 71 -0.90 -12.63 22.68
CA TYR A 71 -1.23 -12.95 21.30
C TYR A 71 -1.18 -11.72 20.41
N LEU A 72 -0.12 -11.59 19.60
CA LEU A 72 -0.03 -10.57 18.57
C LEU A 72 -0.90 -10.95 17.35
N SER A 73 -2.13 -10.46 17.34
CA SER A 73 -3.05 -10.62 16.21
C SER A 73 -2.99 -9.39 15.32
N VAL A 74 -2.55 -9.57 14.07
CA VAL A 74 -2.48 -8.49 13.07
C VAL A 74 -3.23 -8.89 11.81
N SER A 75 -4.17 -8.05 11.38
CA SER A 75 -4.96 -8.30 10.18
C SER A 75 -4.58 -7.37 9.03
N TYR A 76 -4.27 -7.99 7.90
CA TYR A 76 -3.87 -7.35 6.66
C TYR A 76 -4.75 -7.82 5.50
N LYS A 77 -5.15 -6.87 4.63
CA LYS A 77 -5.92 -7.14 3.42
C LYS A 77 -5.06 -6.93 2.19
N LYS A 78 -5.03 -7.92 1.31
CA LYS A 78 -4.31 -7.83 0.03
C LYS A 78 -4.92 -6.72 -0.82
N ILE A 79 -4.08 -5.81 -1.28
CA ILE A 79 -4.44 -4.75 -2.22
C ILE A 79 -4.14 -5.20 -3.66
N GLN A 80 -2.94 -5.73 -3.91
CA GLN A 80 -2.54 -6.19 -5.24
C GLN A 80 -1.42 -7.23 -5.20
N ASP A 81 -1.29 -8.00 -6.28
CA ASP A 81 -0.07 -8.73 -6.59
C ASP A 81 1.01 -7.76 -7.10
N LEU A 82 2.27 -8.02 -6.77
CA LEU A 82 3.41 -7.29 -7.32
C LEU A 82 4.08 -8.12 -8.40
N ARG A 83 4.72 -7.44 -9.36
CA ARG A 83 5.36 -8.11 -10.51
C ARG A 83 6.44 -9.12 -10.06
N TYR A 84 7.19 -8.76 -9.03
CA TYR A 84 8.19 -9.58 -8.35
C TYR A 84 8.48 -8.94 -6.98
N GLY A 85 9.21 -9.66 -6.12
CA GLY A 85 9.72 -9.17 -4.83
C GLY A 85 10.90 -8.22 -5.00
N GLU A 86 11.89 -8.33 -4.13
CA GLU A 86 13.10 -7.51 -4.24
C GLU A 86 13.90 -7.82 -5.52
N ASN A 87 13.85 -9.08 -5.95
CA ASN A 87 14.50 -9.58 -7.17
C ASN A 87 13.49 -10.30 -8.09
N PRO A 88 13.73 -10.35 -9.42
CA PRO A 88 12.78 -10.90 -10.40
C PRO A 88 12.33 -12.35 -10.19
N HIS A 89 13.11 -13.16 -9.48
CA HIS A 89 12.81 -14.57 -9.21
C HIS A 89 11.88 -14.78 -8.00
N GLN A 90 11.54 -13.71 -7.28
CA GLN A 90 10.71 -13.77 -6.07
C GLN A 90 9.27 -13.33 -6.39
N GLY A 91 8.27 -14.02 -5.85
CA GLY A 91 6.89 -13.54 -5.85
C GLY A 91 6.65 -12.53 -4.72
N ALA A 92 5.75 -11.57 -4.92
CA ALA A 92 5.36 -10.62 -3.88
C ALA A 92 3.93 -10.11 -4.06
N ALA A 93 3.37 -9.57 -2.98
CA ALA A 93 2.06 -8.95 -2.94
C ALA A 93 2.06 -7.80 -1.94
N TYR A 94 1.24 -6.79 -2.21
CA TYR A 94 1.04 -5.65 -1.34
C TYR A 94 -0.20 -5.83 -0.47
N TYR A 95 -0.04 -5.61 0.82
CA TYR A 95 -1.10 -5.72 1.81
C TYR A 95 -1.21 -4.42 2.61
N SER A 96 -2.43 -3.99 2.87
CA SER A 96 -2.73 -2.85 3.75
C SER A 96 -3.20 -3.38 5.10
N SER A 97 -2.84 -2.68 6.17
CA SER A 97 -3.43 -2.96 7.49
C SER A 97 -4.94 -2.74 7.43
N THR A 98 -5.67 -3.49 8.25
CA THR A 98 -7.11 -3.29 8.48
C THR A 98 -7.42 -2.65 9.83
N GLU A 99 -6.38 -2.34 10.60
CA GLU A 99 -6.51 -1.90 12.00
C GLU A 99 -5.99 -0.48 12.23
N PHE A 100 -4.99 -0.04 11.48
CA PHE A 100 -4.37 1.27 11.65
C PHE A 100 -4.27 2.01 10.32
N ASP A 101 -4.37 3.34 10.40
CA ASP A 101 -4.21 4.23 9.28
C ASP A 101 -2.73 4.59 9.06
N GLY A 102 -2.38 4.89 7.82
CA GLY A 102 -1.05 5.30 7.44
C GLY A 102 -0.97 5.64 5.95
N ALA A 103 0.04 6.43 5.57
CA ALA A 103 0.21 6.86 4.17
C ALA A 103 0.34 5.66 3.22
N MET A 104 1.04 4.62 3.64
CA MET A 104 1.16 3.40 2.85
C MET A 104 -0.20 2.68 2.68
N ASN A 105 -1.13 2.81 3.63
CA ASN A 105 -2.45 2.18 3.52
C ASN A 105 -3.42 2.92 2.58
N SER A 106 -3.12 4.17 2.19
CA SER A 106 -4.11 5.08 1.58
C SER A 106 -3.61 5.90 0.38
N PHE A 107 -2.40 5.65 -0.13
CA PHE A 107 -1.89 6.39 -1.29
C PHE A 107 -2.65 6.05 -2.59
N GLU A 108 -2.69 7.03 -3.49
CA GLU A 108 -3.23 6.90 -4.85
C GLU A 108 -2.10 7.01 -5.89
N ILE A 109 -2.20 6.23 -6.96
CA ILE A 109 -1.30 6.33 -8.11
C ILE A 109 -1.97 7.22 -9.15
N LEU A 110 -1.53 8.48 -9.25
CA LEU A 110 -2.10 9.47 -10.18
C LEU A 110 -1.59 9.30 -11.62
N ASN A 111 -0.39 8.76 -11.80
CA ASN A 111 0.22 8.54 -13.11
C ASN A 111 1.29 7.43 -13.02
N GLY A 112 1.73 6.94 -14.17
CA GLY A 112 2.86 6.03 -14.29
C GLY A 112 2.47 4.55 -14.31
N LYS A 113 3.48 3.70 -14.13
CA LYS A 113 3.33 2.24 -14.07
C LYS A 113 2.99 1.82 -12.65
N ALA A 114 2.46 0.60 -12.50
CA ALA A 114 2.28 -0.01 -11.19
C ALA A 114 3.63 -0.10 -10.44
N LEU A 115 3.61 0.21 -9.13
CA LEU A 115 4.78 0.20 -8.27
C LEU A 115 5.37 -1.21 -8.11
N SER A 116 6.70 -1.31 -8.11
CA SER A 116 7.42 -2.54 -7.73
C SER A 116 7.53 -2.68 -6.20
N TYR A 117 7.98 -3.84 -5.74
CA TYR A 117 8.29 -4.06 -4.32
C TYR A 117 9.32 -3.05 -3.80
N ASN A 118 10.42 -2.85 -4.55
CA ASN A 118 11.45 -1.89 -4.17
C ASN A 118 10.93 -0.45 -4.18
N ASN A 119 10.01 -0.11 -5.10
CA ASN A 119 9.39 1.21 -5.09
C ASN A 119 8.60 1.48 -3.83
N ILE A 120 7.78 0.52 -3.38
CA ILE A 120 6.99 0.66 -2.15
C ILE A 120 7.91 0.77 -0.93
N LYS A 121 8.96 -0.04 -0.87
CA LYS A 121 9.93 -0.04 0.22
C LYS A 121 10.68 1.30 0.31
N ASP A 122 11.21 1.78 -0.81
CA ASP A 122 11.94 3.06 -0.88
C ASP A 122 11.00 4.25 -0.64
N LEU A 123 9.74 4.16 -1.09
CA LEU A 123 8.71 5.19 -0.86
C LEU A 123 8.35 5.32 0.62
N ASP A 124 8.17 4.21 1.34
CA ASP A 124 7.85 4.25 2.77
C ASP A 124 8.95 4.97 3.57
N ILE A 125 10.23 4.70 3.25
CA ILE A 125 11.36 5.37 3.91
C ILE A 125 11.41 6.85 3.53
N ALA A 126 11.32 7.18 2.23
CA ALA A 126 11.40 8.56 1.76
C ALA A 126 10.27 9.41 2.37
N TRP A 127 9.05 8.85 2.41
CA TRP A 127 7.88 9.50 3.00
C TRP A 127 8.06 9.75 4.49
N LYS A 128 8.48 8.73 5.26
CA LYS A 128 8.73 8.88 6.71
C LYS A 128 9.79 9.93 7.01
N VAL A 129 10.89 9.96 6.25
CA VAL A 129 11.95 10.96 6.43
C VAL A 129 11.43 12.36 6.12
N ALA A 130 10.67 12.55 5.04
CA ALA A 130 10.10 13.86 4.72
C ALA A 130 9.09 14.32 5.78
N CYS A 131 8.32 13.39 6.36
CA CYS A 131 7.32 13.67 7.40
C CYS A 131 7.90 13.84 8.82
N GLU A 132 9.20 13.57 9.05
CA GLU A 132 9.85 13.82 10.34
C GLU A 132 9.99 15.32 10.64
N PHE A 133 9.91 16.17 9.61
CA PHE A 133 10.08 17.61 9.73
C PHE A 133 8.73 18.35 9.69
N GLU A 134 8.59 19.36 10.55
CA GLU A 134 7.43 20.25 10.52
C GLU A 134 7.51 21.25 9.36
N GLU A 135 8.71 21.67 8.97
CA GLU A 135 8.95 22.56 7.83
C GLU A 135 8.61 21.91 6.49
N THR A 136 8.62 22.67 5.39
CA THR A 136 8.64 22.07 4.06
C THR A 136 9.93 21.25 3.94
N ALA A 137 9.80 19.96 3.65
CA ALA A 137 10.92 19.03 3.59
C ALA A 137 10.82 18.10 2.38
N CYS A 138 12.00 17.75 1.84
CA CYS A 138 12.16 16.81 0.75
C CYS A 138 13.16 15.72 1.14
N CYS A 139 12.83 14.46 0.86
CA CYS A 139 13.75 13.33 0.91
C CYS A 139 13.91 12.74 -0.49
N ALA A 140 15.14 12.75 -1.00
CA ALA A 140 15.56 11.97 -2.16
C ALA A 140 16.24 10.70 -1.67
N LEU A 141 15.79 9.55 -2.18
CA LEU A 141 16.19 8.24 -1.69
C LEU A 141 16.50 7.28 -2.83
N LYS A 142 17.51 6.43 -2.63
CA LYS A 142 17.82 5.32 -3.53
C LYS A 142 18.26 4.10 -2.75
N HIS A 143 17.65 2.95 -3.03
CA HIS A 143 18.04 1.66 -2.45
C HIS A 143 18.10 1.69 -0.92
N ASN A 144 17.00 2.11 -0.29
CA ASN A 144 16.81 2.25 1.16
C ASN A 144 17.68 3.32 1.85
N THR A 145 18.41 4.14 1.09
CA THR A 145 19.33 5.14 1.65
C THR A 145 19.01 6.53 1.11
N PRO A 146 18.72 7.52 1.97
CA PRO A 146 18.61 8.90 1.53
C PRO A 146 19.91 9.37 0.87
N CYS A 147 19.82 9.84 -0.38
CA CYS A 147 20.94 10.50 -1.06
C CYS A 147 20.88 12.03 -0.91
N GLY A 148 19.74 12.58 -0.50
CA GLY A 148 19.59 13.99 -0.16
C GLY A 148 18.37 14.24 0.72
N VAL A 149 18.51 15.10 1.72
CA VAL A 149 17.40 15.57 2.57
C VAL A 149 17.56 17.06 2.75
N ALA A 150 16.48 17.82 2.57
CA ALA A 150 16.51 19.26 2.70
C ALA A 150 15.21 19.82 3.28
N VAL A 151 15.36 20.93 4.01
CA VAL A 151 14.27 21.79 4.49
C VAL A 151 14.38 23.20 3.87
N GLY A 152 13.26 23.90 3.75
CA GLY A 152 13.18 25.20 3.08
C GLY A 152 11.80 25.81 3.10
N GLU A 153 11.58 26.83 2.27
CA GLU A 153 10.34 27.60 2.26
C GLU A 153 9.26 26.94 1.37
N ASN A 154 9.64 26.34 0.25
CA ASN A 154 8.72 25.79 -0.74
C ASN A 154 9.25 24.50 -1.42
N SER A 155 8.35 23.76 -2.07
CA SER A 155 8.61 22.45 -2.69
C SER A 155 9.74 22.47 -3.72
N LYS A 156 9.83 23.52 -4.53
CA LYS A 156 10.89 23.68 -5.54
C LYS A 156 12.26 23.83 -4.89
N GLU A 157 12.35 24.71 -3.89
CA GLU A 157 13.60 24.96 -3.17
C GLU A 157 14.13 23.70 -2.49
N VAL A 158 13.26 22.97 -1.76
CA VAL A 158 13.67 21.76 -1.05
C VAL A 158 14.05 20.63 -1.99
N TYR A 159 13.37 20.52 -3.14
CA TYR A 159 13.76 19.57 -4.17
C TYR A 159 15.16 19.87 -4.71
N LEU A 160 15.44 21.12 -5.10
CA LEU A 160 16.74 21.50 -5.64
C LEU A 160 17.87 21.29 -4.63
N LYS A 161 17.66 21.66 -3.36
CA LYS A 161 18.65 21.39 -2.29
C LYS A 161 18.91 19.90 -2.09
N ALA A 162 17.85 19.07 -2.10
CA ALA A 162 18.00 17.62 -1.95
C ALA A 162 18.68 17.00 -3.19
N TYR A 163 18.39 17.50 -4.39
CA TYR A 163 19.06 17.12 -5.62
C TYR A 163 20.55 17.47 -5.60
N ASP A 164 20.91 18.68 -5.16
CA ASP A 164 22.29 19.18 -5.12
C ASP A 164 23.19 18.44 -4.11
N ALA A 165 22.59 17.70 -3.17
CA ALA A 165 23.34 16.89 -2.20
C ALA A 165 24.09 15.72 -2.88
N ASP A 166 23.43 15.01 -3.79
CA ASP A 166 24.05 13.97 -4.62
C ASP A 166 23.28 13.79 -5.96
N PRO A 167 23.60 14.63 -6.97
CA PRO A 167 22.97 14.58 -8.29
C PRO A 167 23.17 13.26 -9.04
N VAL A 168 24.22 12.50 -8.69
CA VAL A 168 24.53 11.22 -9.34
C VAL A 168 23.64 10.13 -8.78
N SER A 169 23.50 10.07 -7.46
CA SER A 169 22.70 9.02 -6.81
C SER A 169 21.21 9.22 -7.02
N ILE A 170 20.67 10.44 -6.98
CA ILE A 170 19.22 10.68 -7.15
C ILE A 170 18.65 10.19 -8.49
N PHE A 171 19.47 10.01 -9.53
CA PHE A 171 19.01 9.48 -10.82
C PHE A 171 18.41 8.08 -10.67
N GLY A 172 17.15 7.91 -11.04
CA GLY A 172 16.36 6.69 -10.84
C GLY A 172 15.95 6.46 -9.38
N GLY A 173 16.02 7.49 -8.54
CA GLY A 173 15.60 7.45 -7.15
C GLY A 173 14.11 7.74 -6.96
N ILE A 174 13.73 7.78 -5.69
CA ILE A 174 12.41 8.19 -5.21
C ILE A 174 12.54 9.55 -4.52
N VAL A 175 11.57 10.42 -4.75
CA VAL A 175 11.48 11.72 -4.09
C VAL A 175 10.16 11.81 -3.33
N ALA A 176 10.21 12.17 -2.06
CA ALA A 176 9.04 12.48 -1.24
C ALA A 176 9.13 13.92 -0.72
N ILE A 177 8.07 14.70 -0.88
CA ILE A 177 7.93 16.05 -0.33
C ILE A 177 6.70 16.10 0.58
N ASN A 178 6.85 16.65 1.78
CA ASN A 178 5.75 16.71 2.77
C ASN A 178 4.76 17.88 2.55
N ARG A 179 4.79 18.49 1.36
CA ARG A 179 3.93 19.60 0.91
C ARG A 179 3.50 19.36 -0.53
N LYS A 180 2.45 20.06 -0.95
CA LYS A 180 1.90 20.00 -2.30
C LYS A 180 2.98 20.30 -3.35
N ILE A 181 2.99 19.55 -4.44
CA ILE A 181 3.89 19.80 -5.58
C ILE A 181 3.19 20.69 -6.60
N ASP A 182 3.80 21.84 -6.88
CA ASP A 182 3.36 22.78 -7.91
C ASP A 182 4.05 22.50 -9.25
N LYS A 183 3.57 23.17 -10.30
CA LYS A 183 4.13 23.05 -11.65
C LYS A 183 5.62 23.41 -11.72
N ALA A 184 6.03 24.48 -11.04
CA ALA A 184 7.42 24.95 -11.08
C ALA A 184 8.40 23.94 -10.45
N THR A 185 7.94 23.16 -9.48
CA THR A 185 8.66 22.03 -8.87
C THR A 185 8.69 20.84 -9.84
N ALA A 186 7.54 20.49 -10.42
CA ALA A 186 7.44 19.40 -11.38
C ALA A 186 8.36 19.61 -12.61
N GLU A 187 8.45 20.85 -13.12
CA GLU A 187 9.36 21.24 -14.20
C GLU A 187 10.85 21.03 -13.87
N GLU A 188 11.24 21.12 -12.60
CA GLU A 188 12.60 20.76 -12.16
C GLU A 188 12.76 19.24 -12.08
N MET A 189 11.77 18.54 -11.53
CA MET A 189 11.82 17.09 -11.32
C MET A 189 11.94 16.30 -12.62
N VAL A 190 11.24 16.72 -13.67
CA VAL A 190 11.29 16.02 -14.97
C VAL A 190 12.66 16.08 -15.63
N LYS A 191 13.55 17.02 -15.26
CA LYS A 191 14.89 17.13 -15.85
C LYS A 191 15.77 15.89 -15.66
N ILE A 192 15.43 15.03 -14.70
CA ILE A 192 16.07 13.73 -14.49
C ILE A 192 15.05 12.60 -14.45
N PHE A 193 15.54 11.37 -14.59
CA PHE A 193 14.71 10.19 -14.37
C PHE A 193 14.49 9.98 -12.87
N LEU A 194 13.23 9.97 -12.42
CA LEU A 194 12.80 9.57 -11.08
C LEU A 194 11.83 8.39 -11.24
N GLU A 195 11.96 7.36 -10.40
CA GLU A 195 11.04 6.22 -10.43
C GLU A 195 9.70 6.53 -9.76
N VAL A 196 9.75 7.28 -8.65
CA VAL A 196 8.55 7.67 -7.88
C VAL A 196 8.72 9.09 -7.36
N VAL A 197 7.65 9.86 -7.46
CA VAL A 197 7.49 11.15 -6.77
C VAL A 197 6.25 11.06 -5.91
N ALA A 198 6.37 11.42 -4.63
CA ALA A 198 5.28 11.37 -3.66
C ALA A 198 5.12 12.70 -2.93
N ALA A 199 3.87 13.10 -2.76
CA ALA A 199 3.45 14.30 -2.06
C ALA A 199 2.04 14.11 -1.51
N PRO A 200 1.61 14.91 -0.51
CA PRO A 200 0.23 14.89 -0.05
C PRO A 200 -0.78 15.30 -1.14
N ASP A 201 -0.37 16.11 -2.12
CA ASP A 201 -1.20 16.55 -3.25
C ASP A 201 -0.32 17.11 -4.39
N PHE A 202 -0.92 17.30 -5.57
CA PHE A 202 -0.30 17.89 -6.76
C PHE A 202 -1.24 18.93 -7.37
N ASP A 203 -0.69 20.02 -7.91
CA ASP A 203 -1.50 20.90 -8.76
C ASP A 203 -1.86 20.20 -10.08
N GLU A 204 -3.03 20.52 -10.65
CA GLU A 204 -3.51 19.89 -11.90
C GLU A 204 -2.50 20.12 -13.03
N ASP A 205 -1.95 21.33 -13.13
CA ASP A 205 -0.96 21.69 -14.15
C ASP A 205 0.44 21.10 -13.87
N ALA A 206 0.73 20.68 -12.63
CA ALA A 206 1.92 19.91 -12.29
C ALA A 206 1.85 18.48 -12.84
N LEU A 207 0.67 17.85 -12.81
CA LEU A 207 0.46 16.51 -13.38
C LEU A 207 0.53 16.49 -14.91
N GLU A 208 0.32 17.63 -15.56
CA GLU A 208 0.46 17.79 -17.00
C GLU A 208 1.92 17.90 -17.47
N VAL A 209 2.86 18.20 -16.57
CA VAL A 209 4.29 18.28 -16.89
C VAL A 209 4.80 16.88 -17.25
N LYS A 210 5.31 16.74 -18.47
CA LYS A 210 5.83 15.49 -19.03
C LYS A 210 7.23 15.71 -19.59
N ASN A 211 8.04 14.65 -19.53
CA ASN A 211 9.26 14.51 -20.30
C ASN A 211 8.99 14.21 -21.77
#